data_AF-A0A7S0B9S2-F1
#
_entry.id   AF-A0A7S0B9S2-F1
#
_cell.length_a   1.000
_cell.length_b   1.000
_cell.length_c   1.000
_cell.angle_alpha   90.00
_cell.angle_beta   90.00
_cell.angle_gamma   90.00
#
_symmetry.space_group_name_H-M   'P 1'
#
loop_
_entity.id
_entity.type
_entity.pdbx_description
1 polymer ?
#
loop_
_entity_poly.entity_id
_entity_poly.type
_entity_poly.pdbx_seq_one_letter_code
_entity_poly.pdbx_strand_id
1 'polypeptide(L)'
;QVLQEPRERRRRGRVSHSMRALSRALRRWPPVRSPPARALAYARSSQHALVSAAIAVGPWMPAGQRPWCSLPVAYEDDGAEATAPRKLRVPKRRWMSVSDLVTEVEQALVKGERLDKASAAYANLQREATRLRMDNDALIAEADELKDVRDEYVAKEEQISARLSEAGGVSLHLAEMVDVTEKIKEVDIKLAGLRHQQQQNIVDVGLLKRTMSRIEKRGEVTSLVDRVKAALAKDINEEEGLTADGPEAAALAELVRGLRDEYERAAPKVLAYERGIADLGSKLQRHETGLHDTERPTPEADEARMALISHLQQAKRMIAQLSRLRDIQSTNAQEIGMLERARAKLMRNVEIRRLLAIGDAQQLAAKVELLQEDTARIMAAIKEIEAGLEPHGQEAAAIISRLRSLKDVLTAETGKLREQLIANIHQKEQWKVRLAVLRGEKVQNLRFLAVLQAALASK
;
A
#
# COMPACT_ATOMS: atom_id res chain seq x y z
N GLN A 1 -36.38 12.22 -60.31
CA GLN A 1 -36.39 11.41 -59.08
C GLN A 1 -35.01 10.82 -58.88
N VAL A 2 -34.24 11.36 -57.93
CA VAL A 2 -33.38 10.67 -56.94
C VAL A 2 -32.83 11.81 -56.08
N LEU A 3 -33.33 11.92 -54.85
CA LEU A 3 -32.90 12.84 -53.82
C LEU A 3 -31.53 12.40 -53.28
N GLN A 4 -30.56 13.32 -53.21
CA GLN A 4 -29.33 13.13 -52.45
C GLN A 4 -29.51 13.75 -51.06
N GLU A 5 -29.48 12.90 -50.02
CA GLU A 5 -29.31 13.32 -48.62
C GLU A 5 -27.81 13.42 -48.24
N PRO A 6 -27.44 14.32 -47.32
CA PRO A 6 -26.06 14.50 -46.89
C PRO A 6 -25.65 13.51 -45.78
N ARG A 7 -24.41 13.01 -45.89
CA ARG A 7 -23.77 12.12 -44.91
C ARG A 7 -23.48 12.84 -43.59
N GLU A 8 -24.30 12.58 -42.57
CA GLU A 8 -23.96 12.89 -41.18
C GLU A 8 -22.83 11.98 -40.66
N ARG A 9 -21.68 12.57 -40.36
CA ARG A 9 -20.60 11.93 -39.61
C ARG A 9 -21.02 11.78 -38.15
N ARG A 10 -21.34 10.55 -37.73
CA ARG A 10 -21.48 10.15 -36.32
C ARG A 10 -20.17 10.41 -35.54
N ARG A 11 -20.09 11.55 -34.83
CA ARG A 11 -19.14 11.72 -33.71
C ARG A 11 -19.69 10.94 -32.50
N ARG A 12 -19.29 9.68 -32.34
CA ARG A 12 -19.49 8.95 -31.08
C ARG A 12 -18.67 9.65 -29.99
N GLY A 13 -19.35 10.16 -28.96
CA GLY A 13 -18.73 10.77 -27.79
C GLY A 13 -17.73 9.82 -27.14
N ARG A 14 -16.48 10.27 -27.00
CA ARG A 14 -15.47 9.63 -26.16
C ARG A 14 -15.88 9.80 -24.71
N VAL A 15 -16.66 8.85 -24.18
CA VAL A 15 -16.67 8.58 -22.74
C VAL A 15 -15.23 8.19 -22.37
N SER A 16 -14.63 8.93 -21.43
CA SER A 16 -13.24 8.76 -21.01
C SER A 16 -12.96 7.29 -20.69
N HIS A 17 -11.89 6.74 -21.28
CA HIS A 17 -11.51 5.34 -21.09
C HIS A 17 -11.29 4.98 -19.60
N SER A 18 -10.97 5.97 -18.75
CA SER A 18 -10.82 5.82 -17.30
C SER A 18 -12.14 5.50 -16.59
N MET A 19 -13.27 6.05 -17.01
CA MET A 19 -14.58 5.79 -16.40
C MET A 19 -15.11 4.39 -16.72
N ARG A 20 -14.86 3.89 -17.94
CA ARG A 20 -15.20 2.49 -18.30
C ARG A 20 -14.30 1.47 -17.60
N ALA A 21 -13.04 1.80 -17.34
CA ALA A 21 -12.12 0.93 -16.60
C ALA A 21 -12.56 0.75 -15.13
N LEU A 22 -12.96 1.83 -14.46
CA LEU A 22 -13.46 1.80 -13.07
C LEU A 22 -14.80 1.06 -12.94
N SER A 23 -15.76 1.29 -13.84
CA SER A 23 -17.04 0.56 -13.83
C SER A 23 -16.86 -0.95 -14.14
N ARG A 24 -15.90 -1.33 -14.99
CA ARG A 24 -15.54 -2.76 -15.21
C ARG A 24 -14.83 -3.40 -14.02
N ALA A 25 -14.00 -2.65 -13.29
CA ALA A 25 -13.34 -3.13 -12.07
C ALA A 25 -14.36 -3.38 -10.95
N LEU A 26 -15.35 -2.50 -10.79
CA LEU A 26 -16.44 -2.66 -9.81
C LEU A 26 -17.38 -3.82 -10.15
N ARG A 27 -17.59 -4.13 -11.44
CA ARG A 27 -18.38 -5.30 -11.90
C ARG A 27 -17.74 -6.66 -11.64
N ARG A 28 -16.44 -6.72 -11.33
CA ARG A 28 -15.71 -7.97 -11.06
C ARG A 28 -15.69 -8.37 -9.57
N TRP A 29 -16.39 -7.65 -8.70
CA TRP A 29 -16.55 -8.11 -7.32
C TRP A 29 -17.46 -9.34 -7.27
N PRO A 30 -16.99 -10.49 -6.74
CA PRO A 30 -17.84 -11.66 -6.61
C PRO A 30 -18.91 -11.41 -5.54
N PRO A 31 -20.12 -11.98 -5.68
CA PRO A 31 -21.10 -11.96 -4.61
C PRO A 31 -20.52 -12.67 -3.38
N VAL A 32 -20.60 -12.03 -2.22
CA VAL A 32 -20.18 -12.60 -0.94
C VAL A 32 -21.16 -13.73 -0.57
N ARG A 33 -20.86 -14.95 -1.03
CA ARG A 33 -21.30 -16.15 -0.34
C ARG A 33 -20.18 -16.54 0.61
N SER A 34 -20.49 -16.54 1.91
CA SER A 34 -19.61 -16.89 3.02
C SER A 34 -18.91 -18.22 2.75
N PRO A 35 -17.59 -18.26 2.51
CA PRO A 35 -16.88 -19.51 2.39
C PRO A 35 -16.29 -19.92 3.76
N PRO A 36 -16.10 -21.23 4.01
CA PRO A 36 -15.55 -21.72 5.27
C PRO A 36 -14.15 -21.17 5.53
N ALA A 37 -13.78 -21.06 6.82
CA ALA A 37 -12.66 -20.28 7.36
C ALA A 37 -11.27 -20.48 6.70
N ARG A 38 -11.05 -21.55 5.93
CA ARG A 38 -9.80 -21.76 5.16
C ARG A 38 -9.70 -20.94 3.85
N ALA A 39 -10.80 -20.40 3.33
CA ALA A 39 -10.81 -19.59 2.10
C ALA A 39 -10.47 -18.09 2.32
N LEU A 40 -10.45 -17.62 3.57
CA LEU A 40 -10.17 -16.22 3.92
C LEU A 40 -8.71 -15.79 3.67
N ALA A 41 -7.76 -16.74 3.66
CA ALA A 41 -6.37 -16.44 3.34
C ALA A 41 -6.14 -16.18 1.84
N TYR A 42 -6.88 -16.88 0.97
CA TYR A 42 -6.74 -16.80 -0.50
C TYR A 42 -7.51 -15.61 -1.11
N ALA A 43 -8.62 -15.20 -0.49
CA ALA A 43 -9.37 -14.01 -0.88
C ALA A 43 -8.68 -12.69 -0.49
N ARG A 44 -7.81 -12.71 0.54
CA ARG A 44 -7.08 -11.52 1.02
C ARG A 44 -5.85 -11.16 0.16
N SER A 45 -5.17 -12.15 -0.44
CA SER A 45 -4.04 -11.90 -1.37
C SER A 45 -4.53 -11.37 -2.74
N SER A 46 -5.64 -11.91 -3.23
CA SER A 46 -6.26 -11.50 -4.51
C SER A 46 -6.79 -10.06 -4.51
N GLN A 47 -7.20 -9.54 -3.33
CA GLN A 47 -7.69 -8.16 -3.20
C GLN A 47 -6.59 -7.09 -3.20
N HIS A 48 -5.36 -7.42 -2.80
CA HIS A 48 -4.21 -6.51 -2.85
C HIS A 48 -3.70 -6.29 -4.29
N ALA A 49 -3.79 -7.32 -5.15
CA ALA A 49 -3.41 -7.26 -6.56
C ALA A 49 -4.39 -6.39 -7.39
N LEU A 50 -5.69 -6.48 -7.10
CA LEU A 50 -6.73 -5.70 -7.79
C LEU A 50 -6.70 -4.20 -7.43
N VAL A 51 -6.32 -3.85 -6.20
CA VAL A 51 -6.11 -2.44 -5.80
C VAL A 51 -4.85 -1.85 -6.44
N SER A 52 -3.80 -2.65 -6.63
CA SER A 52 -2.58 -2.22 -7.33
C SER A 52 -2.80 -2.01 -8.84
N ALA A 53 -3.65 -2.82 -9.47
CA ALA A 53 -4.04 -2.63 -10.87
C ALA A 53 -4.92 -1.39 -11.11
N ALA A 54 -5.66 -0.93 -10.09
CA ALA A 54 -6.48 0.29 -10.16
C ALA A 54 -5.68 1.59 -9.95
N ILE A 55 -4.49 1.51 -9.32
CA ILE A 55 -3.59 2.66 -9.09
C ILE A 55 -2.64 2.87 -10.29
N ALA A 56 -2.43 1.87 -11.15
CA ALA A 56 -1.55 1.95 -12.31
C ALA A 56 -2.12 2.71 -13.54
N VAL A 57 -3.24 3.43 -13.41
CA VAL A 57 -3.76 4.30 -14.47
C VAL A 57 -3.23 5.73 -14.28
N GLY A 58 -1.91 5.87 -14.46
CA GLY A 58 -1.25 7.15 -14.74
C GLY A 58 -1.25 7.47 -16.25
N PRO A 59 -1.04 8.73 -16.67
CA PRO A 59 -1.27 9.16 -18.03
C PRO A 59 -0.24 8.53 -18.99
N TRP A 60 -0.76 7.84 -20.01
CA TRP A 60 0.00 7.37 -21.16
C TRP A 60 0.61 8.56 -21.91
N MET A 61 1.93 8.66 -21.95
CA MET A 61 2.65 9.37 -23.02
C MET A 61 2.99 8.39 -24.15
N PRO A 62 2.93 8.82 -25.43
CA PRO A 62 3.17 7.96 -26.58
C PRO A 62 4.65 7.54 -26.71
N ALA A 63 4.83 6.33 -27.23
CA ALA A 63 6.12 5.68 -27.45
C ALA A 63 7.02 6.45 -28.43
N GLY A 64 8.24 6.74 -27.98
CA GLY A 64 9.31 7.27 -28.81
C GLY A 64 10.55 7.52 -27.98
N GLN A 65 11.51 6.60 -28.06
CA GLN A 65 12.88 6.69 -27.55
C GLN A 65 13.05 6.56 -26.03
N ARG A 66 13.52 5.37 -25.60
CA ARG A 66 14.83 5.23 -24.94
C ARG A 66 15.29 3.77 -24.95
N PRO A 67 16.62 3.54 -24.95
CA PRO A 67 17.23 2.32 -25.41
C PRO A 67 17.41 1.29 -24.29
N TRP A 68 17.51 0.04 -24.75
CA TRP A 68 17.87 -1.14 -24.00
C TRP A 68 19.25 -0.97 -23.38
N CYS A 69 19.38 -1.25 -22.08
CA CYS A 69 20.68 -1.59 -21.49
C CYS A 69 20.60 -3.02 -20.97
N SER A 70 21.19 -3.89 -21.77
CA SER A 70 21.68 -5.23 -21.48
C SER A 70 22.52 -5.25 -20.19
N LEU A 71 22.22 -6.23 -19.33
CA LEU A 71 23.19 -6.72 -18.34
C LEU A 71 24.26 -7.55 -19.07
N PRO A 72 25.54 -7.42 -18.68
CA PRO A 72 26.45 -8.54 -18.75
C PRO A 72 26.74 -9.08 -17.34
N VAL A 73 26.72 -10.41 -17.28
CA VAL A 73 27.29 -11.24 -16.23
C VAL A 73 28.82 -11.23 -16.40
N ALA A 74 29.57 -11.09 -15.31
CA ALA A 74 30.89 -11.72 -15.16
C ALA A 74 31.28 -11.78 -13.67
N TYR A 75 31.71 -12.96 -13.25
CA TYR A 75 32.45 -13.27 -12.02
C TYR A 75 33.92 -12.87 -12.22
N GLU A 76 34.60 -12.39 -11.17
CA GLU A 76 35.84 -12.97 -10.60
C GLU A 76 36.44 -12.09 -9.48
N ASP A 77 37.26 -12.74 -8.68
CA ASP A 77 37.73 -12.45 -7.32
C ASP A 77 39.06 -11.65 -7.28
N ASP A 78 39.48 -11.33 -6.07
CA ASP A 78 40.81 -10.85 -5.60
C ASP A 78 41.13 -9.34 -5.58
N GLY A 79 41.55 -8.88 -4.40
CA GLY A 79 42.37 -7.68 -4.22
C GLY A 79 42.04 -6.84 -2.97
N ALA A 80 42.73 -7.10 -1.86
CA ALA A 80 42.71 -6.27 -0.66
C ALA A 80 43.44 -4.93 -0.87
N GLU A 81 42.80 -3.80 -0.54
CA GLU A 81 43.51 -2.58 -0.14
C GLU A 81 42.61 -1.65 0.69
N ALA A 82 43.21 -1.03 1.71
CA ALA A 82 42.55 -0.42 2.84
C ALA A 82 42.27 1.08 2.67
N THR A 83 41.15 1.50 3.29
CA THR A 83 40.87 2.83 3.88
C THR A 83 40.90 4.09 3.01
N ALA A 84 39.69 4.57 2.68
CA ALA A 84 39.34 5.98 2.85
C ALA A 84 37.89 6.06 3.37
N PRO A 85 37.55 6.98 4.31
CA PRO A 85 36.16 7.15 4.74
C PRO A 85 35.36 7.59 3.52
N ARG A 86 34.49 6.69 3.04
CA ARG A 86 33.52 7.01 1.99
C ARG A 86 32.71 8.19 2.48
N LYS A 87 33.06 9.40 2.00
CA LYS A 87 32.21 10.58 2.10
C LYS A 87 30.83 10.13 1.61
N LEU A 88 29.85 10.13 2.52
CA LEU A 88 28.45 9.89 2.21
C LEU A 88 28.08 10.87 1.10
N ARG A 89 28.05 10.38 -0.14
CA ARG A 89 27.50 11.14 -1.26
C ARG A 89 26.03 11.29 -0.94
N VAL A 90 25.64 12.42 -0.34
CA VAL A 90 24.24 12.82 -0.26
C VAL A 90 23.82 13.10 -1.69
N PRO A 91 23.01 12.24 -2.33
CA PRO A 91 22.56 12.55 -3.67
C PRO A 91 21.53 13.69 -3.55
N LYS A 92 21.77 14.80 -4.25
CA LYS A 92 20.75 15.84 -4.50
C LYS A 92 19.65 15.23 -5.37
N ARG A 93 18.76 14.43 -4.78
CA ARG A 93 17.64 13.76 -5.48
C ARG A 93 16.49 14.74 -5.66
N ARG A 94 16.51 15.53 -6.73
CA ARG A 94 15.46 16.50 -7.10
C ARG A 94 14.42 15.96 -8.11
N TRP A 95 14.43 14.65 -8.38
CA TRP A 95 13.72 14.03 -9.51
C TRP A 95 12.90 12.78 -9.17
N MET A 96 12.74 12.42 -7.90
CA MET A 96 11.91 11.27 -7.54
C MET A 96 10.46 11.73 -7.38
N SER A 97 9.52 11.04 -8.02
CA SER A 97 8.11 11.23 -7.70
C SER A 97 7.84 10.82 -6.26
N VAL A 98 6.76 11.32 -5.66
CA VAL A 98 6.33 10.90 -4.32
C VAL A 98 6.15 9.38 -4.26
N SER A 99 5.61 8.79 -5.32
CA SER A 99 5.46 7.34 -5.46
C SER A 99 6.81 6.61 -5.44
N ASP A 100 7.83 7.12 -6.12
CA ASP A 100 9.18 6.53 -6.13
C ASP A 100 9.82 6.60 -4.74
N LEU A 101 9.68 7.75 -4.06
CA LEU A 101 10.24 7.94 -2.72
C LEU A 101 9.60 6.98 -1.72
N VAL A 102 8.28 6.82 -1.79
CA VAL A 102 7.54 5.88 -0.95
C VAL A 102 7.90 4.44 -1.28
N THR A 103 8.06 4.11 -2.56
CA THR A 103 8.44 2.76 -3.01
C THR A 103 9.85 2.39 -2.54
N GLU A 104 10.80 3.32 -2.59
CA GLU A 104 12.16 3.09 -2.05
C GLU A 104 12.12 2.79 -0.55
N VAL A 105 11.34 3.56 0.21
CA VAL A 105 11.15 3.34 1.64
C VAL A 105 10.48 1.99 1.91
N GLU A 106 9.44 1.65 1.16
CA GLU A 106 8.76 0.37 1.31
C GLU A 106 9.69 -0.80 0.98
N GLN A 107 10.51 -0.68 -0.06
CA GLN A 107 11.51 -1.69 -0.40
C GLN A 107 12.56 -1.84 0.71
N ALA A 108 13.07 -0.74 1.26
CA ALA A 108 14.00 -0.77 2.39
C ALA A 108 13.37 -1.47 3.61
N LEU A 109 12.13 -1.11 3.95
CA LEU A 109 11.38 -1.75 5.04
C LEU A 109 11.14 -3.25 4.79
N VAL A 110 10.84 -3.65 3.55
CA VAL A 110 10.65 -5.06 3.18
C VAL A 110 11.97 -5.85 3.26
N LYS A 111 13.08 -5.23 2.86
CA LYS A 111 14.44 -5.80 3.01
C LYS A 111 14.88 -5.93 4.46
N GLY A 112 14.14 -5.34 5.40
CA GLY A 112 14.47 -5.34 6.82
C GLY A 112 15.48 -4.27 7.22
N GLU A 113 15.70 -3.26 6.36
CA GLU A 113 16.52 -2.11 6.72
C GLU A 113 15.84 -1.33 7.85
N ARG A 114 16.64 -0.96 8.85
CA ARG A 114 16.16 -0.15 9.97
C ARG A 114 16.09 1.31 9.55
N LEU A 115 14.87 1.81 9.46
CA LEU A 115 14.61 3.23 9.27
C LEU A 115 14.10 3.80 10.59
N ASP A 116 14.65 4.95 10.98
CA ASP A 116 14.23 5.71 12.16
C ASP A 116 13.93 7.17 11.76
N LYS A 117 13.51 7.97 12.75
CA LYS A 117 13.25 9.41 12.57
C LYS A 117 14.50 10.19 12.15
N ALA A 118 15.68 9.71 12.50
CA ALA A 118 16.96 10.35 12.17
C ALA A 118 17.46 9.97 10.75
N SER A 119 16.86 8.96 10.13
CA SER A 119 17.30 8.45 8.83
C SER A 119 17.16 9.49 7.72
N ALA A 120 18.08 9.44 6.75
CA ALA A 120 18.03 10.28 5.56
C ALA A 120 16.72 10.08 4.79
N ALA A 121 16.16 8.86 4.79
CA ALA A 121 14.88 8.54 4.17
C ALA A 121 13.73 9.30 4.83
N TYR A 122 13.66 9.32 6.17
CA TYR A 122 12.65 10.08 6.90
C TYR A 122 12.77 11.58 6.64
N ALA A 123 14.00 12.13 6.69
CA ALA A 123 14.25 13.53 6.38
C ALA A 123 13.88 13.90 4.92
N ASN A 124 14.03 12.98 3.96
CA ASN A 124 13.58 13.18 2.58
C ASN A 124 12.06 13.26 2.50
N LEU A 125 11.34 12.32 3.15
CA LEU A 125 9.88 12.33 3.21
C LEU A 125 9.35 13.63 3.82
N GLN A 126 9.98 14.11 4.90
CA GLN A 126 9.58 15.34 5.57
C GLN A 126 9.81 16.57 4.68
N ARG A 127 10.97 16.67 4.01
CA ARG A 127 11.27 17.75 3.08
C ARG A 127 10.28 17.79 1.92
N GLU A 128 9.95 16.63 1.35
CA GLU A 128 9.01 16.53 0.25
C GLU A 128 7.58 16.89 0.68
N ALA A 129 7.18 16.48 1.89
CA ALA A 129 5.89 16.86 2.45
C ALA A 129 5.78 18.37 2.70
N THR A 130 6.86 19.03 3.13
CA THR A 130 6.92 20.49 3.26
C THR A 130 6.89 21.18 1.91
N ARG A 131 7.64 20.69 0.92
CA ARG A 131 7.62 21.22 -0.46
C ARG A 131 6.20 21.21 -1.03
N LEU A 132 5.52 20.07 -0.99
CA LEU A 132 4.15 19.95 -1.52
C LEU A 132 3.12 20.84 -0.81
N ARG A 133 3.35 21.18 0.45
CA ARG A 133 2.50 22.15 1.17
C ARG A 133 2.72 23.55 0.63
N MET A 134 3.98 23.98 0.47
CA MET A 134 4.29 25.28 -0.12
C MET A 134 3.78 25.38 -1.56
N ASP A 135 3.92 24.31 -2.34
CA ASP A 135 3.36 24.24 -3.69
C ASP A 135 1.83 24.37 -3.67
N ASN A 136 1.15 23.77 -2.70
CA ASN A 136 -0.30 23.93 -2.54
C ASN A 136 -0.70 25.35 -2.16
N ASP A 137 0.04 26.01 -1.28
CA ASP A 137 -0.24 27.40 -0.91
C ASP A 137 -0.08 28.32 -2.13
N ALA A 138 0.93 28.09 -2.96
CA ALA A 138 1.12 28.79 -4.24
C ALA A 138 -0.01 28.52 -5.24
N LEU A 139 -0.44 27.26 -5.39
CA LEU A 139 -1.56 26.88 -6.26
C LEU A 139 -2.88 27.51 -5.81
N ILE A 140 -3.09 27.68 -4.50
CA ILE A 140 -4.27 28.36 -3.95
C ILE A 140 -4.25 29.83 -4.34
N ALA A 141 -3.12 30.51 -4.12
CA ALA A 141 -2.95 31.91 -4.48
C ALA A 141 -3.20 32.15 -5.98
N GLU A 142 -2.58 31.34 -6.85
CA GLU A 142 -2.79 31.43 -8.31
C GLU A 142 -4.25 31.14 -8.70
N ALA A 143 -4.90 30.19 -8.02
CA ALA A 143 -6.31 29.88 -8.26
C ALA A 143 -7.25 30.99 -7.79
N ASP A 144 -6.87 31.78 -6.78
CA ASP A 144 -7.65 32.94 -6.34
C ASP A 144 -7.48 34.11 -7.31
N GLU A 145 -6.25 34.39 -7.77
CA GLU A 145 -6.00 35.38 -8.83
C GLU A 145 -6.78 35.06 -10.13
N LEU A 146 -6.81 33.79 -10.54
CA LEU A 146 -7.57 33.37 -11.72
C LEU A 146 -9.08 33.46 -11.53
N LYS A 147 -9.60 33.37 -10.29
CA LYS A 147 -11.03 33.60 -10.04
C LYS A 147 -11.38 35.06 -10.21
N ASP A 148 -10.54 35.97 -9.71
CA ASP A 148 -10.76 37.42 -9.88
C ASP A 148 -10.80 37.78 -11.37
N VAL A 149 -9.83 37.27 -12.14
CA VAL A 149 -9.80 37.43 -13.61
C VAL A 149 -11.03 36.81 -14.28
N ARG A 150 -11.48 35.64 -13.82
CA ARG A 150 -12.69 35.00 -14.34
C ARG A 150 -13.92 35.86 -14.09
N ASP A 151 -14.07 36.40 -12.88
CA ASP A 151 -15.21 37.21 -12.48
C ASP A 151 -15.27 38.52 -13.29
N GLU A 152 -14.11 39.13 -13.62
CA GLU A 152 -14.05 40.25 -14.56
C GLU A 152 -14.58 39.90 -15.96
N TYR A 153 -14.22 38.72 -16.49
CA TYR A 153 -14.71 38.28 -17.81
C TYR A 153 -16.19 37.90 -17.78
N VAL A 154 -16.68 37.29 -16.69
CA VAL A 154 -18.11 36.99 -16.52
C VAL A 154 -18.92 38.30 -16.45
N ALA A 155 -18.44 39.31 -15.71
CA ALA A 155 -19.08 40.62 -15.68
C ALA A 155 -19.11 41.28 -17.08
N LYS A 156 -18.05 41.12 -17.88
CA LYS A 156 -18.03 41.57 -19.30
C LYS A 156 -19.01 40.79 -20.15
N GLU A 157 -19.10 39.47 -19.97
CA GLU A 157 -20.06 38.60 -20.66
C GLU A 157 -21.50 39.04 -20.38
N GLU A 158 -21.84 39.30 -19.12
CA GLU A 158 -23.15 39.82 -18.71
C GLU A 158 -23.47 41.18 -19.36
N GLN A 159 -22.51 42.10 -19.40
CA GLN A 159 -22.67 43.40 -20.06
C GLN A 159 -22.91 43.26 -21.57
N ILE A 160 -22.15 42.39 -22.24
CA ILE A 160 -22.31 42.14 -23.68
C ILE A 160 -23.64 41.44 -23.95
N SER A 161 -24.05 40.51 -23.08
CA SER A 161 -25.35 39.82 -23.16
C SER A 161 -26.52 40.80 -23.09
N ALA A 162 -26.45 41.81 -22.21
CA ALA A 162 -27.43 42.89 -22.15
C ALA A 162 -27.50 43.67 -23.48
N ARG A 163 -26.35 44.05 -24.06
CA ARG A 163 -26.30 44.75 -25.37
C ARG A 163 -26.80 43.88 -26.53
N LEU A 164 -26.58 42.57 -26.49
CA LEU A 164 -27.07 41.64 -27.51
C LEU A 164 -28.60 41.55 -27.55
N SER A 165 -29.28 41.83 -26.43
CA SER A 165 -30.74 41.85 -26.33
C SER A 165 -31.38 43.13 -26.90
N GLU A 166 -30.58 44.14 -27.25
CA GLU A 166 -31.03 45.36 -27.92
C GLU A 166 -31.20 45.15 -29.43
N ALA A 167 -32.07 45.94 -30.07
CA ALA A 167 -32.37 45.79 -31.51
C ALA A 167 -31.11 45.99 -32.37
N GLY A 168 -30.73 44.97 -33.14
CA GLY A 168 -29.52 44.98 -33.97
C GLY A 168 -28.22 44.62 -33.24
N GLY A 169 -28.27 44.41 -31.91
CA GLY A 169 -27.09 44.13 -31.08
C GLY A 169 -26.34 42.85 -31.48
N VAL A 170 -27.05 41.83 -31.99
CA VAL A 170 -26.47 40.56 -32.44
C VAL A 170 -25.43 40.75 -33.54
N SER A 171 -25.64 41.65 -34.51
CA SER A 171 -24.68 41.86 -35.60
C SER A 171 -23.42 42.59 -35.14
N LEU A 172 -23.48 43.35 -34.04
CA LEU A 172 -22.40 44.23 -33.59
C LEU A 172 -21.54 43.59 -32.49
N HIS A 173 -22.14 42.80 -31.61
CA HIS A 173 -21.48 42.34 -30.37
C HIS A 173 -21.19 40.83 -30.33
N LEU A 174 -21.59 40.05 -31.33
CA LEU A 174 -21.39 38.59 -31.34
C LEU A 174 -19.91 38.19 -31.34
N ALA A 175 -19.06 38.91 -32.07
CA ALA A 175 -17.61 38.63 -32.10
C ALA A 175 -16.95 38.88 -30.73
N GLU A 176 -17.36 39.95 -30.03
CA GLU A 176 -16.89 40.29 -28.69
C GLU A 176 -17.35 39.26 -27.65
N MET A 177 -18.60 38.79 -27.75
CA MET A 177 -19.14 37.70 -26.93
C MET A 177 -18.32 36.42 -27.10
N VAL A 178 -18.02 36.02 -28.35
CA VAL A 178 -17.20 34.82 -28.61
C VAL A 178 -15.81 34.94 -27.98
N ASP A 179 -15.13 36.08 -28.12
CA ASP A 179 -13.80 36.31 -27.52
C ASP A 179 -13.84 36.24 -25.98
N VAL A 180 -14.84 36.87 -25.34
CA VAL A 180 -14.99 36.81 -23.88
C VAL A 180 -15.31 35.39 -23.40
N THR A 181 -16.23 34.68 -24.06
CA THR A 181 -16.55 33.29 -23.70
C THR A 181 -15.34 32.36 -23.92
N GLU A 182 -14.52 32.57 -24.94
CA GLU A 182 -13.26 31.83 -25.13
C GLU A 182 -12.27 32.10 -23.99
N LYS A 183 -12.12 33.35 -23.56
CA LYS A 183 -11.27 33.71 -22.40
C LYS A 183 -11.77 33.10 -21.09
N ILE A 184 -13.08 33.11 -20.83
CA ILE A 184 -13.67 32.44 -19.66
C ILE A 184 -13.33 30.95 -19.68
N LYS A 185 -13.52 30.29 -20.83
CA LYS A 185 -13.19 28.87 -21.01
C LYS A 185 -11.72 28.58 -20.77
N GLU A 186 -10.80 29.42 -21.24
CA GLU A 186 -9.36 29.26 -20.99
C GLU A 186 -9.03 29.37 -19.49
N VAL A 187 -9.61 30.34 -18.80
CA VAL A 187 -9.45 30.51 -17.35
C VAL A 187 -10.02 29.30 -16.60
N ASP A 188 -11.19 28.80 -16.99
CA ASP A 188 -11.81 27.61 -16.39
C ASP A 188 -10.94 26.36 -16.55
N ILE A 189 -10.31 26.17 -17.72
CA ILE A 189 -9.37 25.06 -17.94
C ILE A 189 -8.15 25.19 -17.03
N LYS A 190 -7.59 26.40 -16.88
CA LYS A 190 -6.46 26.65 -15.97
C LYS A 190 -6.84 26.38 -14.51
N LEU A 191 -7.98 26.92 -14.06
CA LEU A 191 -8.53 26.67 -12.72
C LEU A 191 -8.73 25.17 -12.44
N ALA A 192 -9.28 24.43 -13.41
CA ALA A 192 -9.44 22.98 -13.29
C ALA A 192 -8.09 22.25 -13.18
N GLY A 193 -7.07 22.69 -13.94
CA GLY A 193 -5.70 22.18 -13.85
C GLY A 193 -5.07 22.40 -12.48
N LEU A 194 -5.14 23.63 -11.95
CA LEU A 194 -4.62 23.96 -10.62
C LEU A 194 -5.33 23.17 -9.51
N ARG A 195 -6.66 23.07 -9.56
CA ARG A 195 -7.46 22.25 -8.63
C ARG A 195 -7.07 20.77 -8.67
N HIS A 196 -6.82 20.25 -9.87
CA HIS A 196 -6.37 18.87 -10.02
C HIS A 196 -5.00 18.65 -9.38
N GLN A 197 -4.05 19.54 -9.64
CA GLN A 197 -2.70 19.48 -9.05
C GLN A 197 -2.75 19.61 -7.53
N GLN A 198 -3.55 20.55 -7.00
CA GLN A 198 -3.76 20.73 -5.57
C GLN A 198 -4.30 19.44 -4.92
N GLN A 199 -5.29 18.81 -5.55
CA GLN A 199 -5.88 17.56 -5.07
C GLN A 199 -4.84 16.42 -5.08
N GLN A 200 -3.99 16.35 -6.09
CA GLN A 200 -2.91 15.36 -6.16
C GLN A 200 -1.87 15.58 -5.05
N ASN A 201 -1.41 16.81 -4.86
CA ASN A 201 -0.49 17.19 -3.79
C ASN A 201 -1.06 16.83 -2.39
N ILE A 202 -2.36 17.04 -2.15
CA ILE A 202 -3.02 16.64 -0.89
C ILE A 202 -2.93 15.13 -0.67
N VAL A 203 -3.19 14.33 -1.71
CA VAL A 203 -3.10 12.87 -1.67
C VAL A 203 -1.67 12.43 -1.37
N ASP A 204 -0.70 13.04 -2.03
CA ASP A 204 0.72 12.75 -1.92
C ASP A 204 1.28 13.10 -0.55
N VAL A 205 0.95 14.27 0.00
CA VAL A 205 1.26 14.62 1.40
C VAL A 205 0.65 13.61 2.37
N GLY A 206 -0.58 13.16 2.09
CA GLY A 206 -1.23 12.10 2.86
C GLY A 206 -0.45 10.79 2.83
N LEU A 207 0.09 10.40 1.67
CA LEU A 207 0.90 9.19 1.51
C LEU A 207 2.24 9.31 2.26
N LEU A 208 2.96 10.42 2.09
CA LEU A 208 4.22 10.70 2.79
C LEU A 208 4.05 10.61 4.31
N LYS A 209 2.98 11.21 4.86
CA LYS A 209 2.67 11.15 6.30
C LYS A 209 2.43 9.73 6.80
N ARG A 210 1.73 8.90 6.02
CA ARG A 210 1.51 7.49 6.38
C ARG A 210 2.82 6.72 6.40
N THR A 211 3.67 6.93 5.40
CA THR A 211 4.98 6.30 5.31
C THR A 211 5.89 6.72 6.47
N MET A 212 5.92 8.00 6.81
CA MET A 212 6.62 8.49 8.00
C MET A 212 6.10 7.83 9.28
N SER A 213 4.78 7.82 9.50
CA SER A 213 4.19 7.16 10.67
C SER A 213 4.52 5.67 10.76
N ARG A 214 4.59 4.96 9.62
CA ARG A 214 5.02 3.57 9.56
C ARG A 214 6.47 3.39 9.99
N ILE A 215 7.39 4.26 9.54
CA ILE A 215 8.79 4.28 9.99
C ILE A 215 8.86 4.45 11.51
N GLU A 216 8.11 5.40 12.06
CA GLU A 216 8.12 5.69 13.50
C GLU A 216 7.66 4.50 14.32
N LYS A 217 6.48 3.95 13.99
CA LYS A 217 5.91 2.79 14.67
C LYS A 217 6.85 1.59 14.63
N ARG A 218 7.35 1.26 13.43
CA ARG A 218 8.27 0.13 13.28
C ARG A 218 9.61 0.38 13.98
N GLY A 219 10.09 1.63 13.99
CA GLY A 219 11.26 2.04 14.74
C GLY A 219 11.12 1.81 16.25
N GLU A 220 9.97 2.18 16.83
CA GLU A 220 9.65 1.94 18.24
C GLU A 220 9.60 0.44 18.57
N VAL A 221 8.90 -0.35 17.75
CA VAL A 221 8.77 -1.81 17.92
C VAL A 221 10.11 -2.50 17.80
N THR A 222 10.87 -2.23 16.74
CA THR A 222 12.20 -2.84 16.51
C THR A 222 13.18 -2.46 17.61
N SER A 223 13.17 -1.20 18.07
CA SER A 223 14.04 -0.76 19.17
C SER A 223 13.73 -1.52 20.47
N LEU A 224 12.46 -1.71 20.81
CA LEU A 224 12.07 -2.48 21.99
C LEU A 224 12.45 -3.96 21.84
N VAL A 225 12.18 -4.58 20.68
CA VAL A 225 12.56 -5.97 20.40
C VAL A 225 14.07 -6.16 20.49
N ASP A 226 14.87 -5.22 19.99
CA ASP A 226 16.33 -5.30 20.03
C ASP A 226 16.87 -5.11 21.45
N ARG A 227 16.27 -4.22 22.27
CA ARG A 227 16.58 -4.14 23.70
C ARG A 227 16.33 -5.45 24.43
N VAL A 228 15.19 -6.09 24.17
CA VAL A 228 14.86 -7.41 24.75
C VAL A 228 15.85 -8.49 24.29
N LYS A 229 16.21 -8.51 23.00
CA LYS A 229 17.23 -9.45 22.50
C LYS A 229 18.60 -9.22 23.12
N ALA A 230 19.01 -7.96 23.27
CA ALA A 230 20.29 -7.61 23.87
C ALA A 230 20.33 -8.00 25.35
N ALA A 231 19.26 -7.71 26.09
CA ALA A 231 19.09 -8.16 27.47
C ALA A 231 19.14 -9.69 27.56
N LEU A 232 18.40 -10.40 26.72
CA LEU A 232 18.42 -11.87 26.67
C LEU A 232 19.79 -12.46 26.31
N ALA A 233 20.60 -11.76 25.52
CA ALA A 233 21.95 -12.20 25.17
C ALA A 233 22.93 -12.02 26.35
N LYS A 234 22.80 -10.93 27.11
CA LYS A 234 23.58 -10.68 28.33
C LYS A 234 23.18 -11.62 29.46
N ASP A 235 21.89 -11.82 29.64
CA ASP A 235 21.24 -12.70 30.61
C ASP A 235 21.57 -14.19 30.39
N ILE A 236 22.23 -14.59 29.30
CA ILE A 236 22.80 -15.95 29.20
C ILE A 236 24.18 -16.03 29.86
N ASN A 237 24.89 -14.90 29.98
CA ASN A 237 26.28 -14.82 30.43
C ASN A 237 26.44 -14.15 31.81
N GLU A 238 25.46 -13.36 32.26
CA GLU A 238 25.50 -12.57 33.50
C GLU A 238 24.25 -12.84 34.38
N GLU A 239 24.38 -12.73 35.70
CA GLU A 239 23.29 -12.92 36.68
C GLU A 239 22.25 -11.78 36.70
N GLU A 240 22.38 -10.76 35.85
CA GLU A 240 21.44 -9.63 35.78
C GLU A 240 20.09 -10.10 35.20
N GLY A 241 19.16 -10.45 36.10
CA GLY A 241 17.96 -11.19 35.75
C GLY A 241 16.85 -10.37 35.09
N LEU A 242 16.56 -10.71 33.84
CA LEU A 242 15.24 -10.45 33.26
C LEU A 242 14.16 -11.11 34.13
N THR A 243 13.10 -10.36 34.44
CA THR A 243 11.97 -10.83 35.23
C THR A 243 10.66 -10.82 34.43
N ALA A 244 9.69 -11.64 34.84
CA ALA A 244 8.39 -11.73 34.19
C ALA A 244 7.61 -10.40 34.23
N ASP A 245 7.84 -9.61 35.29
CA ASP A 245 7.22 -8.29 35.52
C ASP A 245 8.24 -7.15 35.35
N GLY A 246 9.35 -7.42 34.67
CA GLY A 246 10.42 -6.44 34.44
C GLY A 246 9.98 -5.29 33.52
N PRO A 247 10.77 -4.20 33.47
CA PRO A 247 10.44 -3.04 32.66
C PRO A 247 10.31 -3.37 31.17
N GLU A 248 11.08 -4.35 30.66
CA GLU A 248 10.97 -4.85 29.29
C GLU A 248 9.65 -5.58 29.03
N ALA A 249 9.21 -6.42 29.97
CA ALA A 249 7.97 -7.19 29.85
C ALA A 249 6.74 -6.27 29.91
N ALA A 250 6.75 -5.29 30.82
CA ALA A 250 5.74 -4.24 30.90
C ALA A 250 5.68 -3.41 29.61
N ALA A 251 6.82 -2.96 29.09
CA ALA A 251 6.88 -2.20 27.85
C ALA A 251 6.35 -2.99 26.63
N LEU A 252 6.65 -4.29 26.55
CA LEU A 252 6.11 -5.17 25.51
C LEU A 252 4.59 -5.30 25.61
N ALA A 253 4.06 -5.52 26.83
CA ALA A 253 2.62 -5.66 27.05
C ALA A 253 1.85 -4.37 26.73
N GLU A 254 2.39 -3.22 27.16
CA GLU A 254 1.83 -1.90 26.89
C GLU A 254 1.76 -1.59 25.39
N LEU A 255 2.85 -1.83 24.66
CA LEU A 255 2.87 -1.56 23.22
C LEU A 255 1.95 -2.52 22.44
N VAL A 256 1.89 -3.80 22.83
CA VAL A 256 0.94 -4.77 22.25
C VAL A 256 -0.51 -4.32 22.50
N ARG A 257 -0.84 -3.86 23.72
CA ARG A 257 -2.17 -3.36 24.05
C ARG A 257 -2.54 -2.17 23.16
N GLY A 258 -1.67 -1.16 23.06
CA GLY A 258 -1.90 0.00 22.21
C GLY A 258 -2.14 -0.36 20.74
N LEU A 259 -1.35 -1.29 20.18
CA LEU A 259 -1.51 -1.74 18.80
C LEU A 259 -2.80 -2.54 18.58
N ARG A 260 -3.21 -3.35 19.56
CA ARG A 260 -4.48 -4.10 19.53
C ARG A 260 -5.67 -3.15 19.57
N ASP A 261 -5.67 -2.16 20.46
CA ASP A 261 -6.73 -1.16 20.55
C ASP A 261 -6.90 -0.41 19.22
N GLU A 262 -5.79 -0.01 18.59
CA GLU A 262 -5.82 0.63 17.27
C GLU A 262 -6.39 -0.31 16.19
N TYR A 263 -6.00 -1.58 16.20
CA TYR A 263 -6.48 -2.59 15.26
C TYR A 263 -8.00 -2.82 15.40
N GLU A 264 -8.47 -2.94 16.64
CA GLU A 264 -9.88 -3.16 16.98
C GLU A 264 -10.73 -1.93 16.66
N ARG A 265 -10.23 -0.72 16.90
CA ARG A 265 -10.90 0.54 16.50
C ARG A 265 -11.07 0.67 14.98
N ALA A 266 -10.16 0.07 14.20
CA ALA A 266 -10.24 0.08 12.73
C ALA A 266 -11.25 -0.94 12.19
N ALA A 267 -11.44 -2.09 12.86
CA ALA A 267 -12.27 -3.20 12.40
C ALA A 267 -13.73 -2.84 12.07
N PRO A 268 -14.51 -2.17 12.95
CA PRO A 268 -15.90 -1.83 12.63
C PRO A 268 -15.99 -0.81 11.48
N LYS A 269 -15.00 0.07 11.35
CA LYS A 269 -14.94 1.06 10.26
C LYS A 269 -14.68 0.39 8.92
N VAL A 270 -13.78 -0.59 8.87
CA VAL A 270 -13.52 -1.40 7.67
C VAL A 270 -14.80 -2.05 7.18
N LEU A 271 -15.53 -2.73 8.07
CA LEU A 271 -16.81 -3.38 7.72
C LEU A 271 -17.86 -2.37 7.24
N ALA A 272 -17.95 -1.20 7.88
CA ALA A 272 -18.87 -0.14 7.46
C ALA A 272 -18.53 0.38 6.05
N TYR A 273 -17.25 0.62 5.75
CA TYR A 273 -16.81 1.06 4.43
C TYR A 273 -17.03 -0.02 3.37
N GLU A 274 -16.76 -1.29 3.66
CA GLU A 274 -17.01 -2.40 2.74
C GLU A 274 -18.50 -2.49 2.36
N ARG A 275 -19.39 -2.44 3.35
CA ARG A 275 -20.84 -2.43 3.11
C ARG A 275 -21.28 -1.23 2.29
N GLY A 276 -20.79 -0.03 2.63
CA GLY A 276 -21.17 1.18 1.92
C GLY A 276 -20.62 1.26 0.49
N ILE A 277 -19.43 0.70 0.22
CA ILE A 277 -18.92 0.58 -1.15
C ILE A 277 -19.77 -0.42 -1.96
N ALA A 278 -20.19 -1.53 -1.35
CA ALA A 278 -21.09 -2.49 -2.02
C ALA A 278 -22.47 -1.88 -2.35
N ASP A 279 -23.04 -1.10 -1.42
CA ASP A 279 -24.28 -0.36 -1.64
C ASP A 279 -24.14 0.69 -2.76
N LEU A 280 -23.04 1.47 -2.75
CA LEU A 280 -22.75 2.41 -3.84
C LEU A 280 -22.52 1.71 -5.18
N GLY A 281 -21.88 0.54 -5.19
CA GLY A 281 -21.73 -0.28 -6.39
C GLY A 281 -23.09 -0.67 -6.97
N SER A 282 -24.04 -1.04 -6.11
CA SER A 282 -25.41 -1.35 -6.53
C SER A 282 -26.16 -0.13 -7.07
N LYS A 283 -26.00 1.05 -6.45
CA LYS A 283 -26.58 2.32 -6.93
C LYS A 283 -26.00 2.72 -8.29
N LEU A 284 -24.68 2.63 -8.44
CA LEU A 284 -23.98 2.92 -9.70
C LEU A 284 -24.48 2.03 -10.83
N GLN A 285 -24.67 0.73 -10.57
CA GLN A 285 -25.19 -0.21 -11.56
C GLN A 285 -26.61 0.18 -12.02
N ARG A 286 -27.48 0.62 -11.11
CA ARG A 286 -28.85 1.07 -11.47
C ARG A 286 -28.84 2.30 -12.37
N HIS A 287 -28.04 3.32 -12.02
CA HIS A 287 -27.93 4.53 -12.83
C HIS A 287 -27.24 4.29 -14.19
N GLU A 288 -26.28 3.36 -14.25
CA GLU A 288 -25.62 2.99 -15.50
C GLU A 288 -26.59 2.30 -16.46
N THR A 289 -27.46 1.41 -15.98
CA THR A 289 -28.50 0.78 -16.81
C THR A 289 -29.47 1.84 -17.37
N GLY A 290 -29.98 2.76 -16.54
CA GLY A 290 -30.90 3.81 -16.99
C GLY A 290 -30.28 4.81 -17.98
N LEU A 291 -28.96 5.04 -17.90
CA LEU A 291 -28.22 5.86 -18.88
C LEU A 291 -27.95 5.12 -20.19
N HIS A 292 -27.93 3.79 -20.18
CA HIS A 292 -27.72 3.02 -21.41
C HIS A 292 -28.97 3.01 -22.29
N ASP A 293 -30.14 3.15 -21.67
CA ASP A 293 -31.45 3.15 -22.32
C ASP A 293 -31.84 4.52 -22.92
N THR A 294 -31.05 5.58 -22.67
CA THR A 294 -31.30 6.94 -23.15
C THR A 294 -30.29 7.36 -24.24
N GLU A 295 -30.72 7.36 -25.50
CA GLU A 295 -29.87 7.74 -26.65
C GLU A 295 -29.71 9.25 -26.85
N ARG A 296 -30.61 10.07 -26.29
CA ARG A 296 -30.60 11.54 -26.43
C ARG A 296 -30.24 12.22 -25.10
N PRO A 297 -29.49 13.34 -25.13
CA PRO A 297 -29.28 14.17 -23.94
C PRO A 297 -30.62 14.79 -23.53
N THR A 298 -31.17 14.30 -22.43
CA THR A 298 -32.33 14.89 -21.74
C THR A 298 -31.88 15.42 -20.38
N PRO A 299 -32.62 16.37 -19.78
CA PRO A 299 -32.31 16.86 -18.44
C PRO A 299 -32.19 15.73 -17.40
N GLU A 300 -33.05 14.72 -17.49
CA GLU A 300 -33.04 13.56 -16.59
C GLU A 300 -31.79 12.68 -16.80
N ALA A 301 -31.30 12.57 -18.03
CA ALA A 301 -30.06 11.87 -18.33
C ALA A 301 -28.84 12.65 -17.79
N ASP A 302 -28.85 13.98 -17.81
CA ASP A 302 -27.78 14.80 -17.24
C ASP A 302 -27.80 14.76 -15.70
N GLU A 303 -28.97 14.78 -15.06
CA GLU A 303 -29.11 14.55 -13.62
C GLU A 303 -28.58 13.17 -13.22
N ALA A 304 -28.92 12.11 -13.97
CA ALA A 304 -28.40 10.77 -13.75
C ALA A 304 -26.86 10.70 -13.91
N ARG A 305 -26.28 11.44 -14.87
CA ARG A 305 -24.82 11.56 -15.03
C ARG A 305 -24.18 12.25 -13.83
N MET A 306 -24.77 13.34 -13.35
CA MET A 306 -24.27 14.07 -12.19
C MET A 306 -24.35 13.22 -10.91
N ALA A 307 -25.45 12.49 -10.71
CA ALA A 307 -25.59 11.52 -9.62
C ALA A 307 -24.52 10.43 -9.70
N LEU A 308 -24.26 9.90 -10.89
CA LEU A 308 -23.23 8.87 -11.11
C LEU A 308 -21.82 9.40 -10.81
N ILE A 309 -21.49 10.62 -11.25
CA ILE A 309 -20.22 11.29 -10.91
C ILE A 309 -20.09 11.45 -9.39
N SER A 310 -21.14 11.92 -8.72
CA SER A 310 -21.18 12.10 -7.26
C SER A 310 -20.95 10.78 -6.52
N HIS A 311 -21.66 9.72 -6.90
CA HIS A 311 -21.49 8.39 -6.31
C HIS A 311 -20.11 7.78 -6.57
N LEU A 312 -19.53 7.99 -7.76
CA LEU A 312 -18.15 7.57 -8.06
C LEU A 312 -17.13 8.31 -7.19
N GLN A 313 -17.30 9.63 -7.00
CA GLN A 313 -16.44 10.42 -6.13
C GLN A 313 -16.58 9.98 -4.66
N GLN A 314 -17.79 9.66 -4.21
CA GLN A 314 -18.04 9.08 -2.89
C GLN A 314 -17.35 7.73 -2.73
N ALA A 315 -17.52 6.81 -3.69
CA ALA A 315 -16.87 5.50 -3.69
C ALA A 315 -15.34 5.62 -3.67
N LYS A 316 -14.76 6.53 -4.47
CA LYS A 316 -13.32 6.82 -4.47
C LYS A 316 -12.82 7.24 -3.09
N ARG A 317 -13.55 8.14 -2.40
CA ARG A 317 -13.23 8.57 -1.04
C ARG A 317 -13.31 7.40 -0.05
N MET A 318 -14.36 6.57 -0.14
CA MET A 318 -14.54 5.41 0.73
C MET A 318 -13.45 4.34 0.53
N ILE A 319 -13.08 4.05 -0.73
CA ILE A 319 -11.99 3.13 -1.06
C ILE A 319 -10.67 3.64 -0.48
N ALA A 320 -10.37 4.94 -0.60
CA ALA A 320 -9.16 5.52 -0.02
C ALA A 320 -9.12 5.38 1.52
N GLN A 321 -10.26 5.58 2.21
CA GLN A 321 -10.35 5.36 3.66
C GLN A 321 -10.22 3.88 4.02
N LEU A 322 -10.83 2.99 3.24
CA LEU A 322 -10.74 1.54 3.43
C LEU A 322 -9.28 1.06 3.30
N SER A 323 -8.58 1.50 2.25
CA SER A 323 -7.15 1.21 2.06
C SER A 323 -6.33 1.68 3.27
N ARG A 324 -6.56 2.91 3.75
CA ARG A 324 -5.88 3.45 4.93
C ARG A 324 -6.11 2.60 6.19
N LEU A 325 -7.34 2.17 6.43
CA LEU A 325 -7.68 1.36 7.60
C LEU A 325 -7.07 -0.04 7.51
N ARG A 326 -7.07 -0.64 6.31
CA ARG A 326 -6.41 -1.93 6.05
C ARG A 326 -4.89 -1.83 6.24
N ASP A 327 -4.26 -0.73 5.84
CA ASP A 327 -2.84 -0.49 6.08
C ASP A 327 -2.52 -0.45 7.58
N ILE A 328 -3.36 0.22 8.38
CA ILE A 328 -3.24 0.25 9.85
C ILE A 328 -3.35 -1.17 10.42
N GLN A 329 -4.38 -1.92 10.02
CA GLN A 329 -4.59 -3.28 10.51
C GLN A 329 -3.43 -4.22 10.14
N SER A 330 -2.95 -4.14 8.90
CA SER A 330 -1.83 -4.93 8.41
C SER A 330 -0.54 -4.61 9.17
N THR A 331 -0.23 -3.33 9.33
CA THR A 331 0.97 -2.88 10.07
C THR A 331 0.88 -3.34 11.53
N ASN A 332 -0.24 -3.06 12.21
CA ASN A 332 -0.39 -3.42 13.63
C ASN A 332 -0.33 -4.95 13.84
N ALA A 333 -0.93 -5.75 12.96
CA ALA A 333 -0.84 -7.21 13.06
C ALA A 333 0.60 -7.72 12.93
N GLN A 334 1.39 -7.14 12.04
CA GLN A 334 2.81 -7.49 11.88
C GLN A 334 3.62 -7.12 13.12
N GLU A 335 3.45 -5.89 13.62
CA GLU A 335 4.16 -5.38 14.79
C GLU A 335 3.77 -6.11 16.09
N ILE A 336 2.47 -6.39 16.31
CA ILE A 336 2.00 -7.23 17.42
C ILE A 336 2.69 -8.59 17.37
N GLY A 337 2.73 -9.21 16.19
CA GLY A 337 3.41 -10.50 16.03
C GLY A 337 4.90 -10.43 16.39
N MET A 338 5.60 -9.34 16.08
CA MET A 338 7.00 -9.14 16.49
C MET A 338 7.16 -9.02 18.00
N LEU A 339 6.31 -8.23 18.65
CA LEU A 339 6.34 -7.99 20.09
C LEU A 339 5.95 -9.23 20.89
N GLU A 340 4.91 -9.96 20.47
CA GLU A 340 4.49 -11.20 21.12
C GLU A 340 5.57 -12.28 21.05
N ARG A 341 6.28 -12.37 19.91
CA ARG A 341 7.46 -13.25 19.81
C ARG A 341 8.57 -12.84 20.78
N ALA A 342 8.86 -11.55 20.89
CA ALA A 342 9.85 -11.07 21.86
C ALA A 342 9.43 -11.36 23.31
N ARG A 343 8.15 -11.15 23.63
CA ARG A 343 7.56 -11.46 24.94
C ARG A 343 7.63 -12.94 25.25
N ALA A 344 7.24 -13.82 24.32
CA ALA A 344 7.32 -15.26 24.49
C ALA A 344 8.76 -15.72 24.79
N LYS A 345 9.76 -15.15 24.09
CA LYS A 345 11.18 -15.43 24.35
C LYS A 345 11.62 -14.99 25.74
N LEU A 346 11.18 -13.81 26.17
CA LEU A 346 11.45 -13.29 27.51
C LEU A 346 10.85 -14.21 28.58
N MET A 347 9.55 -14.47 28.50
CA MET A 347 8.85 -15.30 29.49
C MET A 347 9.45 -16.69 29.62
N ARG A 348 9.85 -17.28 28.50
CA ARG A 348 10.49 -18.59 28.50
C ARG A 348 11.87 -18.58 29.14
N ASN A 349 12.68 -17.54 28.94
CA ASN A 349 13.96 -17.41 29.63
C ASN A 349 13.74 -17.31 31.15
N VAL A 350 12.82 -16.44 31.58
CA VAL A 350 12.45 -16.29 33.00
C VAL A 350 12.02 -17.63 33.62
N GLU A 351 11.20 -18.41 32.92
CA GLU A 351 10.76 -19.73 33.38
C GLU A 351 11.95 -20.70 33.56
N ILE A 352 12.85 -20.77 32.58
CA ILE A 352 14.03 -21.64 32.63
C ILE A 352 14.95 -21.24 33.79
N ARG A 353 15.18 -19.94 33.98
CA ARG A 353 15.97 -19.44 35.12
C ARG A 353 15.34 -19.78 36.46
N ARG A 354 14.02 -19.63 36.58
CA ARG A 354 13.30 -20.02 37.80
C ARG A 354 13.49 -21.51 38.10
N LEU A 355 13.42 -22.37 37.09
CA LEU A 355 13.65 -23.81 37.26
C LEU A 355 15.10 -24.12 37.69
N LEU A 356 16.08 -23.44 37.10
CA LEU A 356 17.49 -23.57 37.49
C LEU A 356 17.72 -23.13 38.94
N ALA A 357 17.10 -22.01 39.36
CA ALA A 357 17.22 -21.47 40.71
C ALA A 357 16.53 -22.35 41.77
N ILE A 358 15.35 -22.91 41.48
CA ILE A 358 14.67 -23.87 42.37
C ILE A 358 15.51 -25.13 42.51
N GLY A 359 16.07 -25.61 41.40
CA GLY A 359 16.96 -26.74 41.38
C GLY A 359 16.30 -28.10 41.63
N ASP A 360 14.99 -28.24 41.42
CA ASP A 360 14.30 -29.53 41.52
C ASP A 360 14.63 -30.41 40.29
N ALA A 361 15.29 -31.54 40.52
CA ALA A 361 15.69 -32.47 39.46
C ALA A 361 14.50 -33.04 38.68
N GLN A 362 13.36 -33.27 39.32
CA GLN A 362 12.17 -33.79 38.64
C GLN A 362 11.57 -32.75 37.70
N GLN A 363 11.49 -31.49 38.14
CA GLN A 363 10.98 -30.40 37.31
C GLN A 363 11.91 -30.08 36.13
N LEU A 364 13.23 -30.15 36.36
CA LEU A 364 14.21 -29.99 35.28
C LEU A 364 14.09 -31.11 34.24
N ALA A 365 14.00 -32.38 34.67
CA ALA A 365 13.83 -33.52 33.77
C ALA A 365 12.52 -33.42 32.96
N ALA A 366 11.40 -33.10 33.61
CA ALA A 366 10.11 -32.90 32.94
C ALA A 366 10.17 -31.77 31.89
N LYS A 367 10.88 -30.67 32.19
CA LYS A 367 11.05 -29.58 31.22
C LYS A 367 11.94 -30.00 30.05
N VAL A 368 12.98 -30.81 30.28
CA VAL A 368 13.84 -31.36 29.22
C VAL A 368 13.03 -32.22 28.25
N GLU A 369 12.20 -33.14 28.76
CA GLU A 369 11.33 -33.97 27.91
C GLU A 369 10.39 -33.12 27.05
N LEU A 370 9.71 -32.14 27.65
CA LEU A 370 8.84 -31.21 26.94
C LEU A 370 9.58 -30.45 25.84
N LEU A 371 10.79 -29.95 26.13
CA LEU A 371 11.61 -29.25 25.15
C LEU A 371 12.09 -30.16 24.02
N GLN A 372 12.35 -31.43 24.28
CA GLN A 372 12.69 -32.43 23.26
C GLN A 372 11.51 -32.69 22.33
N GLU A 373 10.32 -32.90 22.89
CA GLU A 373 9.08 -33.06 22.11
C GLU A 373 8.81 -31.84 21.22
N ASP A 374 8.88 -30.63 21.79
CA ASP A 374 8.67 -29.40 21.05
C ASP A 374 9.71 -29.23 19.93
N THR A 375 10.97 -29.59 20.19
CA THR A 375 12.03 -29.55 19.18
C THR A 375 11.76 -30.54 18.05
N ALA A 376 11.27 -31.75 18.35
CA ALA A 376 10.88 -32.73 17.35
C ALA A 376 9.70 -32.24 16.50
N ARG A 377 8.67 -31.64 17.13
CA ARG A 377 7.53 -31.01 16.44
C ARG A 377 7.98 -29.89 15.51
N ILE A 378 8.89 -29.01 15.96
CA ILE A 378 9.46 -27.93 15.15
C ILE A 378 10.24 -28.49 13.95
N MET A 379 11.04 -29.55 14.16
CA MET A 379 11.78 -30.20 13.07
C MET A 379 10.85 -30.81 12.01
N ALA A 380 9.75 -31.44 12.43
CA ALA A 380 8.73 -31.96 11.51
C ALA A 380 8.08 -30.82 10.70
N ALA A 381 7.70 -29.72 11.36
CA ALA A 381 7.10 -28.55 10.70
C ALA A 381 8.07 -27.86 9.71
N ILE A 382 9.36 -27.76 10.06
CA ILE A 382 10.40 -27.25 9.14
C ILE A 382 10.46 -28.12 7.88
N LYS A 383 10.51 -29.45 8.05
CA LYS A 383 10.58 -30.40 6.93
C LYS A 383 9.35 -30.31 6.03
N GLU A 384 8.16 -30.17 6.61
CA GLU A 384 6.91 -30.00 5.85
C GLU A 384 6.92 -28.72 5.00
N ILE A 385 7.33 -27.59 5.58
CA ILE A 385 7.38 -26.31 4.87
C ILE A 385 8.45 -26.33 3.78
N GLU A 386 9.62 -26.92 4.04
CA GLU A 386 10.68 -27.09 3.06
C GLU A 386 10.21 -27.96 1.87
N ALA A 387 9.48 -29.04 2.15
CA ALA A 387 8.95 -29.91 1.10
C ALA A 387 7.95 -29.21 0.17
N GLY A 388 7.10 -28.31 0.68
CA GLY A 388 6.17 -27.58 -0.18
C GLY A 388 6.76 -26.32 -0.85
N LEU A 389 7.94 -25.85 -0.41
CA LEU A 389 8.59 -24.65 -0.94
C LEU A 389 9.04 -24.85 -2.40
N GLU A 390 9.45 -26.08 -2.71
CA GLU A 390 9.93 -26.49 -4.01
C GLU A 390 8.83 -26.51 -5.08
N PRO A 391 7.66 -27.15 -4.86
CA PRO A 391 6.49 -27.05 -5.74
C PRO A 391 6.09 -25.62 -6.10
N HIS A 392 6.03 -24.70 -5.12
CA HIS A 392 5.72 -23.29 -5.39
C HIS A 392 6.80 -22.60 -6.24
N GLY A 393 8.07 -22.98 -6.06
CA GLY A 393 9.17 -22.51 -6.90
C GLY A 393 9.03 -22.97 -8.35
N GLN A 394 8.69 -24.23 -8.55
CA GLN A 394 8.48 -24.83 -9.87
C GLN A 394 7.25 -24.23 -10.58
N GLU A 395 6.15 -24.05 -9.84
CA GLU A 395 4.94 -23.42 -10.36
C GLU A 395 5.19 -21.96 -10.79
N ALA A 396 5.90 -21.18 -9.95
CA ALA A 396 6.29 -19.82 -10.31
C ALA A 396 7.18 -19.79 -11.57
N ALA A 397 8.15 -20.71 -11.69
CA ALA A 397 8.99 -20.82 -12.88
C ALA A 397 8.19 -21.17 -14.14
N ALA A 398 7.21 -22.09 -14.03
CA ALA A 398 6.32 -22.45 -15.12
C ALA A 398 5.44 -21.25 -15.55
N ILE A 399 4.88 -20.50 -14.61
CA ILE A 399 4.11 -19.29 -14.90
C ILE A 399 4.99 -18.23 -15.58
N ILE A 400 6.23 -18.01 -15.10
CA ILE A 400 7.17 -17.09 -15.74
C ILE A 400 7.46 -17.52 -17.17
N SER A 401 7.70 -18.81 -17.42
CA SER A 401 7.92 -19.34 -18.77
C SER A 401 6.73 -19.05 -19.69
N ARG A 402 5.50 -19.29 -19.21
CA ARG A 402 4.26 -19.00 -19.96
C ARG A 402 4.02 -17.51 -20.18
N LEU A 403 4.39 -16.65 -19.22
CA LEU A 403 4.31 -15.20 -19.39
C LEU A 403 5.36 -14.69 -20.39
N ARG A 404 6.55 -15.32 -20.44
CA ARG A 404 7.59 -14.98 -21.43
C ARG A 404 7.22 -15.40 -22.83
N SER A 405 6.51 -16.52 -23.02
CA SER A 405 6.02 -16.94 -24.34
C SER A 405 4.86 -16.08 -24.84
N LEU A 406 4.10 -15.45 -23.94
CA LEU A 406 3.01 -14.51 -24.25
C LEU A 406 3.47 -13.04 -24.16
N LYS A 407 4.70 -12.76 -24.61
CA LYS A 407 5.31 -11.44 -24.55
C LYS A 407 4.40 -10.40 -25.25
N ASP A 408 4.19 -9.27 -24.58
CA ASP A 408 3.41 -8.11 -25.07
C ASP A 408 1.90 -8.33 -25.28
N VAL A 409 1.36 -9.50 -24.88
CA VAL A 409 -0.08 -9.76 -24.89
C VAL A 409 -0.69 -9.40 -23.54
N LEU A 410 -1.62 -8.44 -23.54
CA LEU A 410 -2.38 -8.02 -22.35
C LEU A 410 -3.84 -8.52 -22.46
N THR A 411 -4.02 -9.81 -22.19
CA THR A 411 -5.34 -10.45 -22.11
C THR A 411 -5.73 -10.77 -20.67
N ALA A 412 -7.01 -11.08 -20.43
CA ALA A 412 -7.50 -11.52 -19.14
C ALA A 412 -6.74 -12.76 -18.60
N GLU A 413 -6.33 -13.67 -19.49
CA GLU A 413 -5.53 -14.85 -19.12
C GLU A 413 -4.13 -14.46 -18.63
N THR A 414 -3.43 -13.59 -19.36
CA THR A 414 -2.12 -13.09 -18.92
C THR A 414 -2.20 -12.25 -17.65
N GLY A 415 -3.34 -11.58 -17.40
CA GLY A 415 -3.63 -10.92 -16.13
C GLY A 415 -3.71 -11.93 -14.98
N LYS A 416 -4.50 -13.01 -15.15
CA LYS A 416 -4.63 -14.09 -14.18
C LYS A 416 -3.29 -14.77 -13.86
N LEU A 417 -2.47 -15.02 -14.87
CA LEU A 417 -1.13 -15.59 -14.68
C LEU A 417 -0.22 -14.66 -13.86
N ARG A 418 -0.27 -13.34 -14.07
CA ARG A 418 0.50 -12.37 -13.27
C ARG A 418 0.02 -12.34 -11.81
N GLU A 419 -1.29 -12.39 -11.59
CA GLU A 419 -1.86 -12.49 -10.23
C GLU A 419 -1.41 -13.77 -9.51
N GLN A 420 -1.45 -14.92 -10.21
CA GLN A 420 -0.97 -16.19 -9.68
C GLN A 420 0.52 -16.17 -9.38
N LEU A 421 1.34 -15.54 -10.25
CA LEU A 421 2.77 -15.38 -10.01
C LEU A 421 3.04 -14.56 -8.75
N ILE A 422 2.35 -13.43 -8.59
CA ILE A 422 2.47 -12.57 -7.40
C ILE A 422 2.07 -13.36 -6.14
N ALA A 423 0.97 -14.12 -6.20
CA ALA A 423 0.52 -14.94 -5.08
C ALA A 423 1.56 -16.01 -4.70
N ASN A 424 2.12 -16.72 -5.68
CA ASN A 424 3.14 -17.76 -5.46
C ASN A 424 4.44 -17.19 -4.89
N ILE A 425 4.91 -16.04 -5.40
CA ILE A 425 6.08 -15.35 -4.85
C ILE A 425 5.82 -14.94 -3.40
N HIS A 426 4.67 -14.33 -3.13
CA HIS A 426 4.31 -13.87 -1.78
C HIS A 426 4.20 -15.04 -0.78
N GLN A 427 3.59 -16.15 -1.20
CA GLN A 427 3.49 -17.35 -0.38
C GLN A 427 4.87 -17.94 -0.08
N LYS A 428 5.77 -17.98 -1.07
CA LYS A 428 7.16 -18.40 -0.89
C LYS A 428 7.91 -17.52 0.11
N GLU A 429 7.72 -16.20 0.05
CA GLU A 429 8.29 -15.26 1.01
C GLU A 429 7.77 -15.50 2.43
N GLN A 430 6.45 -15.65 2.59
CA GLN A 430 5.83 -15.95 3.90
C GLN A 430 6.37 -17.26 4.49
N TRP A 431 6.55 -18.29 3.68
CA TRP A 431 7.09 -19.57 4.12
C TRP A 431 8.56 -19.46 4.54
N LYS A 432 9.37 -18.70 3.80
CA LYS A 432 10.76 -18.42 4.20
C LYS A 432 10.84 -17.67 5.52
N VAL A 433 9.98 -16.66 5.72
CA VAL A 433 9.88 -15.94 7.01
C VAL A 433 9.48 -16.91 8.13
N ARG A 434 8.50 -17.78 7.89
CA ARG A 434 8.08 -18.80 8.86
C ARG A 434 9.19 -19.79 9.19
N LEU A 435 9.95 -20.25 8.19
CA LEU A 435 11.12 -21.11 8.40
C LEU A 435 12.19 -20.43 9.26
N ALA A 436 12.47 -19.14 9.02
CA ALA A 436 13.43 -18.40 9.84
C ALA A 436 12.98 -18.33 11.30
N VAL A 437 11.68 -18.14 11.56
CA VAL A 437 11.12 -18.16 12.93
C VAL A 437 11.28 -19.55 13.57
N LEU A 438 10.85 -20.62 12.89
CA LEU A 438 10.93 -21.99 13.39
C LEU A 438 12.37 -22.42 13.67
N ARG A 439 13.32 -22.06 12.79
CA ARG A 439 14.75 -22.33 13.01
C ARG A 439 15.30 -21.54 14.20
N GLY A 440 14.88 -20.29 14.36
CA GLY A 440 15.21 -19.49 15.54
C GLY A 440 14.69 -20.10 16.84
N GLU A 441 13.46 -20.62 16.85
CA GLU A 441 12.87 -21.34 17.98
C GLU A 441 13.63 -22.65 18.26
N LYS A 442 13.94 -23.43 17.22
CA LYS A 442 14.76 -24.65 17.33
C LYS A 442 16.10 -24.36 18.02
N VAL A 443 16.84 -23.35 17.56
CA VAL A 443 18.13 -22.98 18.16
C VAL A 443 17.96 -22.61 19.63
N GLN A 444 16.90 -21.87 19.97
CA GLN A 444 16.63 -21.49 21.35
C GLN A 444 16.28 -22.71 22.23
N ASN A 445 15.45 -23.63 21.74
CA ASN A 445 15.15 -24.89 22.45
C ASN A 445 16.44 -25.67 22.74
N LEU A 446 17.31 -25.81 21.74
CA LEU A 446 18.57 -26.53 21.88
C LEU A 446 19.50 -25.87 22.90
N ARG A 447 19.55 -24.54 22.96
CA ARG A 447 20.30 -23.82 24.00
C ARG A 447 19.74 -24.09 25.39
N PHE A 448 18.42 -24.04 25.56
CA PHE A 448 17.79 -24.34 26.85
C PHE A 448 17.99 -25.80 27.27
N LEU A 449 17.89 -26.74 26.33
CA LEU A 449 18.21 -28.14 26.57
C LEU A 449 19.64 -28.32 27.07
N ALA A 450 20.62 -27.68 26.43
CA ALA A 450 22.02 -27.75 26.84
C ALA A 450 22.23 -27.24 28.27
N VAL A 451 21.62 -26.10 28.62
CA VAL A 451 21.72 -25.51 29.98
C VAL A 451 21.06 -26.40 31.02
N LEU A 452 19.83 -26.89 30.77
CA LEU A 452 19.11 -27.75 31.70
C LEU A 452 19.79 -29.11 31.90
N GLN A 453 20.33 -29.70 30.83
CA GLN A 453 21.07 -30.97 30.90
C GLN A 453 22.38 -30.80 31.68
N ALA A 454 23.10 -29.68 31.49
CA ALA A 454 24.28 -29.39 32.29
C ALA A 454 23.94 -29.24 33.79
N ALA A 455 22.84 -28.57 34.11
CA ALA A 455 22.37 -28.40 35.49
C ALA A 455 21.86 -29.70 36.14
N LEU A 456 21.33 -30.63 35.33
CA LEU A 456 20.98 -31.98 35.78
C LEU A 456 22.22 -32.83 36.01
N ALA A 457 23.24 -32.72 35.16
CA ALA A 457 24.49 -33.48 35.30
C ALA A 457 25.37 -33.01 36.47
N SER A 458 25.20 -31.75 36.92
CA SER A 458 25.92 -31.19 38.08
C SER A 458 25.28 -31.55 39.43
N LYS A 459 24.19 -32.33 39.44
CA LYS A 459 23.49 -32.80 40.64
C LYS A 459 23.59 -34.31 40.73
#